data_AF-A0A0D2LF59-F1
#
_entry.id   AF-A0A0D2LF59-F1
#
_cell.length_a   1.000
_cell.length_b   1.000
_cell.length_c   1.000
_cell.angle_alpha   90.00
_cell.angle_beta   90.00
_cell.angle_gamma   90.00
#
_symmetry.space_group_name_H-M   'P 1'
#
loop_
_entity.id
_entity.type
_entity.pdbx_description
1 polymer ?
#
loop_
_entity_poly.entity_id
_entity_poly.type
_entity_poly.pdbx_seq_one_letter_code
_entity_poly.pdbx_strand_id
1 'polypeptide(L)'
;MSRFRGGGSWARPENALKRAEELIGVGQKAAALQSLRDVITSKRSRANWSKTYEDIMFKLMDLCVEMKRRNDAKEALMQYRNMCQQVNINSLEEVIKYYLNKATEMAEQARVQAEATSLDTVEDLEEDAKPEDLMLSYVSGDKSKDRTDRELVTPWFRFLWESHRSVLEILRTNPKLEALYAMAATRAFGFCLAYKRNAEFRRLCDILRQHLANMQKYRDTRDITAPESWSLHLETRFEQLRVACELEMWGEAFRSVEDIQNLISLGKRQPKQQLMAAYYSRLTQIFKVSNAQLYHSYAWLKLFNFSRSFNKNLTPADVSMMATSVVLATLSVPAYDRALAGRGGGLLVISIGGLSGGRRQL
;
A
#
# COMPACT_ATOMS: atom_id res chain seq x y z
N MET A 1 39.06 -19.40 31.70
CA MET A 1 37.65 -19.04 31.95
C MET A 1 36.79 -19.60 30.84
N SER A 2 35.93 -20.55 31.20
CA SER A 2 35.19 -21.44 30.30
C SER A 2 34.20 -20.69 29.41
N ARG A 3 34.24 -20.99 28.11
CA ARG A 3 33.27 -20.54 27.11
C ARG A 3 31.94 -21.24 27.38
N PHE A 4 30.97 -20.53 27.95
CA PHE A 4 29.56 -20.92 27.88
C PHE A 4 29.06 -20.67 26.44
N ARG A 5 29.33 -21.61 25.53
CA ARG A 5 28.47 -21.81 24.35
C ARG A 5 27.26 -22.59 24.86
N GLY A 6 26.18 -21.88 25.18
CA GLY A 6 24.90 -22.49 25.48
C GLY A 6 24.45 -23.32 24.28
N GLY A 7 24.52 -24.65 24.42
CA GLY A 7 23.87 -25.57 23.52
C GLY A 7 22.37 -25.37 23.63
N GLY A 8 21.74 -24.88 22.56
CA GLY A 8 20.29 -24.79 22.46
C GLY A 8 19.69 -26.17 22.67
N SER A 9 19.03 -26.35 23.82
CA SER A 9 18.21 -27.52 24.11
C SER A 9 17.10 -27.59 23.06
N TRP A 10 17.16 -28.63 22.24
CA TRP A 10 16.28 -28.88 21.10
C TRP A 10 14.86 -29.18 21.59
N ALA A 11 14.04 -28.14 21.74
CA ALA A 11 12.65 -28.25 22.17
C ALA A 11 11.73 -28.65 21.00
N ARG A 12 10.83 -29.62 21.23
CA ARG A 12 9.66 -29.83 20.36
C ARG A 12 8.89 -28.50 20.24
N PRO A 13 8.25 -28.20 19.08
CA PRO A 13 7.55 -26.93 18.89
C PRO A 13 6.55 -26.63 20.02
N GLU A 14 5.84 -27.65 20.51
CA GLU A 14 4.91 -27.57 21.65
C GLU A 14 5.60 -27.07 22.94
N ASN A 15 6.81 -27.55 23.22
CA ASN A 15 7.56 -27.17 24.42
C ASN A 15 8.08 -25.73 24.32
N ALA A 16 8.39 -25.27 23.10
CA ALA A 16 8.84 -23.91 22.88
C ALA A 16 7.71 -22.88 23.11
N LEU A 17 6.48 -23.23 22.74
CA LEU A 17 5.31 -22.39 22.98
C LEU A 17 5.06 -22.23 24.50
N LYS A 18 5.01 -23.35 25.25
CA LYS A 18 4.88 -23.32 26.71
C LYS A 18 6.00 -22.51 27.38
N ARG A 19 7.24 -22.72 26.96
CA ARG A 19 8.39 -21.96 27.48
C ARG A 19 8.26 -20.46 27.20
N ALA A 20 7.79 -20.08 26.01
CA ALA A 20 7.57 -18.68 25.68
C ALA A 20 6.48 -18.06 26.56
N GLU A 21 5.39 -18.78 26.85
CA GLU A 21 4.34 -18.32 27.77
C GLU A 21 4.86 -18.12 29.19
N GLU A 22 5.65 -19.06 29.71
CA GLU A 22 6.32 -18.93 31.02
C GLU A 22 7.23 -17.69 31.05
N LEU A 23 8.06 -17.49 30.03
CA LEU A 23 8.95 -16.33 29.92
C LEU A 23 8.18 -15.01 29.81
N ILE A 24 7.03 -15.00 29.14
CA ILE A 24 6.14 -13.83 29.08
C ILE A 24 5.54 -13.55 30.46
N GLY A 25 5.14 -14.60 31.20
CA GLY A 25 4.61 -14.47 32.56
C GLY A 25 5.60 -13.84 33.55
N VAL A 26 6.90 -14.06 33.36
CA VAL A 26 7.99 -13.46 34.15
C VAL A 26 8.47 -12.12 33.55
N GLY A 27 7.84 -11.62 32.49
CA GLY A 27 8.18 -10.34 31.84
C GLY A 27 9.38 -10.38 30.88
N GLN A 28 9.99 -11.55 30.65
CA GLN A 28 11.15 -11.73 29.76
C GLN A 28 10.74 -11.88 28.29
N LYS A 29 10.04 -10.89 27.74
CA LYS A 29 9.51 -10.91 26.35
C LYS A 29 10.59 -11.09 25.28
N ALA A 30 11.76 -10.50 25.48
CA ALA A 30 12.90 -10.65 24.56
C ALA A 30 13.41 -12.10 24.48
N ALA A 31 13.50 -12.78 25.62
CA ALA A 31 13.93 -14.18 25.68
C ALA A 31 12.85 -15.11 25.10
N ALA A 32 11.58 -14.82 25.36
CA ALA A 32 10.46 -15.54 24.75
C ALA A 32 10.50 -15.44 23.22
N LEU A 33 10.70 -14.23 22.68
CA LEU A 33 10.82 -13.99 21.25
C LEU A 33 11.98 -14.80 20.63
N GLN A 34 13.15 -14.77 21.26
CA GLN A 34 14.31 -15.52 20.78
C GLN A 34 14.05 -17.03 20.78
N SER A 35 13.44 -17.56 21.85
CA SER A 35 13.10 -18.98 21.97
C SER A 35 12.17 -19.44 20.84
N LEU A 36 11.17 -18.64 20.47
CA LEU A 36 10.26 -18.97 19.35
C LEU A 36 10.97 -18.85 18.00
N ARG A 37 11.80 -17.81 17.82
CA ARG A 37 12.55 -17.58 16.58
C ARG A 37 13.53 -18.70 16.29
N ASP A 38 14.22 -19.23 17.30
CA ASP A 38 15.17 -20.34 17.15
C ASP A 38 14.49 -21.60 16.60
N VAL A 39 13.24 -21.84 16.99
CA VAL A 39 12.44 -22.96 16.49
C VAL A 39 12.05 -22.77 15.02
N ILE A 40 11.61 -21.57 14.64
CA ILE A 40 11.21 -21.26 13.25
C ILE A 40 12.41 -21.26 12.30
N THR A 41 13.57 -20.74 12.74
CA THR A 41 14.79 -20.65 11.92
C THR A 41 15.57 -21.96 11.83
N SER A 42 15.25 -22.95 12.66
CA SER A 42 15.89 -24.27 12.69
C SER A 42 15.85 -24.97 11.32
N LYS A 43 16.88 -25.76 11.00
CA LYS A 43 16.90 -26.53 9.75
C LYS A 43 15.85 -27.64 9.71
N ARG A 44 15.42 -28.16 10.88
CA ARG A 44 14.48 -29.29 10.98
C ARG A 44 13.02 -28.86 10.78
N SER A 45 12.66 -27.62 11.10
CA SER A 45 11.30 -27.11 10.91
C SER A 45 10.88 -27.11 9.43
N ARG A 46 11.83 -26.90 8.51
CA ARG A 46 11.57 -26.90 7.05
C ARG A 46 11.10 -28.24 6.48
N ALA A 47 11.34 -29.36 7.16
CA ALA A 47 10.99 -30.67 6.64
C ALA A 47 9.53 -31.05 6.90
N ASN A 48 8.98 -30.69 8.07
CA ASN A 48 7.67 -31.14 8.53
C ASN A 48 6.88 -29.96 9.12
N TRP A 49 6.03 -29.33 8.32
CA TRP A 49 5.07 -28.34 8.81
C TRP A 49 4.01 -29.03 9.70
N SER A 50 3.56 -28.34 10.74
CA SER A 50 2.46 -28.74 11.62
C SER A 50 1.71 -27.50 12.12
N LYS A 51 0.46 -27.68 12.57
CA LYS A 51 -0.38 -26.59 13.09
C LYS A 51 0.24 -25.86 14.29
N THR A 52 1.03 -26.55 15.11
CA THR A 52 1.75 -25.91 16.22
C THR A 52 2.71 -24.81 15.76
N TYR A 53 3.28 -24.91 14.54
CA TYR A 53 4.12 -23.84 14.01
C TYR A 53 3.33 -22.59 13.63
N GLU A 54 2.06 -22.75 13.24
CA GLU A 54 1.15 -21.63 13.01
C GLU A 54 0.85 -20.90 14.32
N ASP A 55 0.55 -21.64 15.40
CA ASP A 55 0.34 -21.08 16.74
C ASP A 55 1.60 -20.35 17.26
N ILE A 56 2.78 -20.95 17.06
CA ILE A 56 4.07 -20.31 17.36
C ILE A 56 4.23 -19.01 16.57
N MET A 57 3.87 -19.01 15.29
CA MET A 57 3.98 -17.81 14.46
C MET A 57 3.04 -16.70 14.91
N PHE A 58 1.79 -17.00 15.28
CA PHE A 58 0.89 -15.99 15.83
C PHE A 58 1.49 -15.35 17.08
N LYS A 59 1.98 -16.16 18.02
CA LYS A 59 2.61 -15.66 19.25
C LYS A 59 3.89 -14.88 18.99
N LEU A 60 4.71 -15.33 18.02
CA LEU A 60 5.92 -14.63 17.60
C LEU A 60 5.56 -13.27 16.99
N MET A 61 4.52 -13.19 16.16
CA MET A 61 4.05 -11.94 15.56
C MET A 61 3.56 -10.96 16.64
N ASP A 62 2.82 -11.42 17.65
CA ASP A 62 2.42 -10.58 18.78
C ASP A 62 3.61 -9.92 19.47
N LEU A 63 4.62 -10.72 19.85
CA LEU A 63 5.83 -10.22 20.50
C LEU A 63 6.62 -9.27 19.59
N CYS A 64 6.69 -9.57 18.29
CA CYS A 64 7.35 -8.69 17.32
C CYS A 64 6.66 -7.34 17.19
N VAL A 65 5.32 -7.30 17.17
CA VAL A 65 4.54 -6.06 17.09
C VAL A 65 4.67 -5.27 18.38
N GLU A 66 4.47 -5.91 19.54
CA GLU A 66 4.54 -5.25 20.84
C GLU A 66 5.91 -4.60 21.09
N MET A 67 6.99 -5.31 20.75
CA MET A 67 8.35 -4.80 20.91
C MET A 67 8.86 -3.98 19.71
N LYS A 68 8.02 -3.75 18.68
CA LYS A 68 8.37 -3.07 17.42
C LYS A 68 9.60 -3.67 16.71
N ARG A 69 9.81 -4.98 16.85
CA ARG A 69 10.96 -5.76 16.32
C ARG A 69 10.75 -6.17 14.86
N ARG A 70 10.72 -5.19 13.95
CA ARG A 70 10.41 -5.41 12.51
C ARG A 70 11.34 -6.39 11.78
N ASN A 71 12.64 -6.37 12.12
CA ASN A 71 13.63 -7.20 11.43
C ASN A 71 13.45 -8.68 11.79
N ASP A 72 13.13 -8.95 13.06
CA ASP A 72 12.84 -10.29 13.55
C ASP A 72 11.56 -10.84 12.89
N ALA A 73 10.52 -10.00 12.76
CA ALA A 73 9.30 -10.37 12.06
C ALA A 73 9.57 -10.71 10.59
N LYS A 74 10.33 -9.86 9.87
CA LYS A 74 10.70 -10.09 8.47
C LYS A 74 11.43 -11.43 8.30
N GLU A 75 12.42 -11.70 9.14
CA GLU A 75 13.19 -12.94 9.08
C GLU A 75 12.34 -14.17 9.38
N ALA A 76 11.52 -14.12 10.44
CA ALA A 76 10.62 -15.21 10.80
C ALA A 76 9.62 -15.51 9.69
N LEU A 77 8.99 -14.49 9.10
CA LEU A 77 8.05 -14.65 7.98
C LEU A 77 8.73 -15.19 6.72
N MET A 78 9.97 -14.80 6.43
CA MET A 78 10.74 -15.37 5.31
C MET A 78 11.01 -16.87 5.50
N GLN A 79 11.40 -17.29 6.71
CA GLN A 79 11.60 -18.71 7.01
C GLN A 79 10.27 -19.48 7.01
N TYR A 80 9.21 -18.90 7.58
CA TYR A 80 7.89 -19.52 7.62
C TYR A 80 7.30 -19.70 6.22
N ARG A 81 7.47 -18.72 5.32
CA ARG A 81 7.11 -18.85 3.90
C ARG A 81 7.76 -20.08 3.28
N ASN A 82 9.07 -20.24 3.48
CA ASN A 82 9.81 -21.36 2.89
C ASN A 82 9.35 -22.71 3.46
N MET A 83 8.96 -22.76 4.74
CA MET A 83 8.40 -23.95 5.38
C MET A 83 7.00 -24.31 4.86
N CYS A 84 6.15 -23.31 4.63
CA CYS A 84 4.76 -23.52 4.19
C CYS A 84 4.62 -23.72 2.68
N GLN A 85 5.64 -23.37 1.89
CA GLN A 85 5.59 -23.26 0.42
C GLN A 85 4.98 -24.48 -0.30
N GLN A 86 5.32 -25.69 0.14
CA GLN A 86 4.88 -26.95 -0.50
C GLN A 86 3.73 -27.64 0.25
N VAL A 87 3.46 -27.26 1.50
CA VAL A 87 2.53 -28.00 2.39
C VAL A 87 1.23 -27.24 2.60
N ASN A 88 1.29 -26.03 3.16
CA ASN A 88 0.10 -25.25 3.51
C ASN A 88 0.35 -23.75 3.33
N ILE A 89 0.23 -23.28 2.09
CA ILE A 89 0.39 -21.86 1.75
C ILE A 89 -0.66 -20.97 2.44
N ASN A 90 -1.84 -21.50 2.75
CA ASN A 90 -2.93 -20.75 3.38
C ASN A 90 -2.59 -20.36 4.83
N SER A 91 -1.81 -21.18 5.54
CA SER A 91 -1.35 -20.83 6.89
C SER A 91 -0.47 -19.57 6.89
N LEU A 92 0.38 -19.40 5.87
CA LEU A 92 1.16 -18.17 5.71
C LEU A 92 0.25 -16.96 5.49
N GLU A 93 -0.81 -17.12 4.71
CA GLU A 93 -1.80 -16.08 4.47
C GLU A 93 -2.47 -15.61 5.77
N GLU A 94 -2.93 -16.54 6.61
CA GLU A 94 -3.57 -16.21 7.89
C GLU A 94 -2.59 -15.53 8.86
N VAL A 95 -1.35 -16.02 8.96
CA VAL A 95 -0.30 -15.38 9.78
C VAL A 95 0.00 -13.96 9.30
N ILE A 96 0.08 -13.73 8.00
CA ILE A 96 0.34 -12.38 7.44
C ILE A 96 -0.84 -11.44 7.69
N LYS A 97 -2.08 -11.90 7.49
CA LYS A 97 -3.29 -11.11 7.79
C LYS A 97 -3.31 -10.72 9.26
N TYR A 98 -3.04 -11.67 10.16
CA TYR A 98 -2.97 -11.43 11.59
C TYR A 98 -1.89 -10.40 11.96
N TYR A 99 -0.67 -10.57 11.45
CA TYR A 99 0.44 -9.63 11.68
C TYR A 99 0.07 -8.19 11.28
N LEU A 100 -0.49 -8.02 10.07
CA LEU A 100 -0.90 -6.69 9.59
C LEU A 100 -2.08 -6.12 10.38
N ASN A 101 -3.05 -6.95 10.78
CA ASN A 101 -4.17 -6.54 11.62
C ASN A 101 -3.65 -6.03 12.98
N LYS A 102 -2.78 -6.80 13.64
CA LYS A 102 -2.22 -6.45 14.93
C LYS A 102 -1.39 -5.18 14.86
N ALA A 103 -0.55 -5.03 13.84
CA ALA A 103 0.22 -3.81 13.62
C ALA A 103 -0.68 -2.58 13.37
N THR A 104 -1.80 -2.77 12.67
CA THR A 104 -2.78 -1.69 12.42
C THR A 104 -3.50 -1.30 13.71
N GLU A 105 -3.94 -2.29 14.49
CA GLU A 105 -4.60 -2.08 15.79
C GLU A 105 -3.70 -1.28 16.75
N MET A 106 -2.43 -1.67 16.88
CA MET A 106 -1.50 -0.95 17.76
C MET A 106 -1.22 0.49 17.29
N ALA A 107 -1.16 0.72 15.98
CA ALA A 107 -0.99 2.06 15.43
C ALA A 107 -2.22 2.94 15.70
N GLU A 108 -3.42 2.36 15.63
CA GLU A 108 -4.66 3.05 15.92
C GLU A 108 -4.82 3.34 17.42
N GLN A 109 -4.47 2.38 18.30
CA GLN A 109 -4.43 2.60 19.75
C GLN A 109 -3.49 3.75 20.12
N ALA A 110 -2.30 3.81 19.51
CA ALA A 110 -1.36 4.90 19.74
C ALA A 110 -1.89 6.26 19.28
N ARG A 111 -2.66 6.29 18.18
CA ARG A 111 -3.32 7.50 17.69
C ARG A 111 -4.39 7.99 18.67
N VAL A 112 -5.25 7.09 19.13
CA VAL A 112 -6.29 7.41 20.13
C VAL A 112 -5.67 7.87 21.44
N GLN A 113 -4.57 7.24 21.88
CA GLN A 113 -3.85 7.66 23.09
C GLN A 113 -3.24 9.05 22.94
N ALA A 114 -2.63 9.37 21.78
CA ALA A 114 -2.08 10.69 21.52
C ALA A 114 -3.18 11.76 21.49
N GLU A 115 -4.34 11.45 20.89
CA GLU A 115 -5.49 12.35 20.88
C GLU A 115 -6.03 12.61 22.29
N ALA A 116 -6.19 11.57 23.12
CA ALA A 116 -6.59 11.72 24.52
C ALA A 116 -5.59 12.57 25.33
N THR A 117 -4.28 12.35 25.15
CA THR A 117 -3.22 13.13 25.82
C THR A 117 -3.25 14.60 25.37
N SER A 118 -3.55 14.85 24.10
CA SER A 118 -3.68 16.21 23.57
C SER A 118 -4.92 16.96 24.07
N LEU A 119 -5.98 16.25 24.47
CA LEU A 119 -7.18 16.85 25.07
C LEU A 119 -6.95 17.17 26.55
N ASP A 120 -6.33 16.26 27.29
CA ASP A 120 -6.00 16.44 28.72
C ASP A 120 -5.05 17.64 28.95
N THR A 121 -4.12 17.88 28.01
CA THR A 121 -3.23 19.06 28.02
C THR A 121 -3.92 20.37 27.63
N VAL A 122 -5.15 20.34 27.11
CA VAL A 122 -5.94 21.53 26.73
C VAL A 122 -7.07 21.81 27.74
N GLU A 123 -7.53 20.81 28.51
CA GLU A 123 -8.58 20.97 29.51
C GLU A 123 -8.15 21.77 30.75
N ASP A 124 -6.85 21.86 31.05
CA ASP A 124 -6.36 22.75 32.10
C ASP A 124 -6.24 24.21 31.59
N LEU A 125 -7.40 24.84 31.40
CA LEU A 125 -7.52 26.23 30.97
C LEU A 125 -7.05 27.25 32.03
N GLU A 126 -6.73 26.80 33.25
CA GLU A 126 -6.25 27.63 34.36
C GLU A 126 -4.73 27.55 34.58
N GLU A 127 -4.01 26.61 33.95
CA GLU A 127 -2.55 26.55 34.00
C GLU A 127 -1.95 27.53 32.96
N ASP A 128 -1.33 28.61 33.44
CA ASP A 128 -0.58 29.55 32.57
C ASP A 128 0.41 28.77 31.69
N ALA A 129 0.41 29.08 30.37
CA ALA A 129 1.29 28.43 29.41
C ALA A 129 2.74 28.45 29.91
N LYS A 130 3.32 27.26 30.12
CA LYS A 130 4.67 27.12 30.67
C LYS A 130 5.66 27.92 29.81
N PRO A 131 6.58 28.70 30.40
CA PRO A 131 7.52 29.54 29.65
C PRO A 131 8.32 28.75 28.60
N GLU A 132 8.55 27.47 28.86
CA GLU A 132 9.20 26.49 27.97
C GLU A 132 8.39 26.25 26.69
N ASP A 133 7.07 26.10 26.78
CA ASP A 133 6.19 25.89 25.63
C ASP A 133 6.01 27.16 24.81
N LEU A 134 5.96 28.32 25.47
CA LEU A 134 5.99 29.61 24.80
C LEU A 134 7.28 29.74 23.97
N MET A 135 8.46 29.47 24.57
CA MET A 135 9.75 29.54 23.87
C MET A 135 9.84 28.55 22.70
N LEU A 136 9.34 27.32 22.87
CA LEU A 136 9.34 26.32 21.80
C LEU A 136 8.40 26.68 20.64
N SER A 137 7.26 27.33 20.92
CA SER A 137 6.36 27.81 19.88
C SER A 137 6.98 28.89 18.98
N TYR A 138 7.84 29.77 19.54
CA TYR A 138 8.56 30.81 18.78
C TYR A 138 9.68 30.26 17.90
N VAL A 139 10.31 29.14 18.30
CA VAL A 139 11.48 28.57 17.59
C VAL A 139 11.07 27.55 16.53
N SER A 140 10.12 26.67 16.86
CA SER A 140 9.81 25.51 16.01
C SER A 140 8.49 25.67 15.24
N GLY A 141 7.60 26.60 15.63
CA GLY A 141 6.25 26.71 15.06
C GLY A 141 5.33 25.51 15.31
N ASP A 142 5.85 24.43 15.91
CA ASP A 142 5.15 23.18 16.21
C ASP A 142 4.23 23.38 17.42
N LYS A 143 2.97 22.94 17.28
CA LYS A 143 1.99 22.94 18.39
C LYS A 143 2.25 21.75 19.33
N SER A 144 1.76 21.82 20.56
CA SER A 144 1.84 20.71 21.54
C SER A 144 1.38 19.37 20.96
N LYS A 145 0.29 19.39 20.18
CA LYS A 145 -0.25 18.22 19.46
C LYS A 145 0.73 17.59 18.45
N ASP A 146 1.50 18.39 17.73
CA ASP A 146 2.46 17.86 16.75
C ASP A 146 3.63 17.13 17.45
N ARG A 147 3.97 17.56 18.67
CA ARG A 147 4.98 16.90 19.51
C ARG A 147 4.47 15.56 20.04
N THR A 148 3.26 15.50 20.59
CA THR A 148 2.65 14.25 21.08
C THR A 148 2.49 13.22 19.95
N ASP A 149 2.07 13.65 18.75
CA ASP A 149 1.95 12.76 17.58
C ASP A 149 3.32 12.25 17.11
N ARG A 150 4.36 13.08 17.20
CA ARG A 150 5.73 12.70 16.84
C ARG A 150 6.33 11.69 17.82
N GLU A 151 5.99 11.78 19.09
CA GLU A 151 6.48 10.87 20.13
C GLU A 151 5.71 9.54 20.16
N LEU A 152 4.38 9.60 20.18
CA LEU A 152 3.54 8.43 20.40
C LEU A 152 3.16 7.74 19.09
N VAL A 153 2.71 8.48 18.08
CA VAL A 153 2.10 7.91 16.86
C VAL A 153 3.14 7.56 15.80
N THR A 154 4.10 8.46 15.56
CA THR A 154 5.09 8.33 14.48
C THR A 154 5.91 7.02 14.53
N PRO A 155 6.36 6.52 15.69
CA PRO A 155 7.05 5.23 15.77
C PRO A 155 6.18 4.05 15.30
N TRP A 156 4.88 4.07 15.62
CA TRP A 156 3.94 3.04 15.21
C TRP A 156 3.61 3.13 13.72
N PHE A 157 3.44 4.32 13.17
CA PHE A 157 3.27 4.49 11.72
C PHE A 157 4.49 4.03 10.94
N ARG A 158 5.71 4.31 11.44
CA ARG A 158 6.94 3.80 10.84
C ARG A 158 6.99 2.28 10.88
N PHE A 159 6.64 1.67 12.02
CA PHE A 159 6.58 0.22 12.16
C PHE A 159 5.54 -0.42 11.23
N LEU A 160 4.33 0.15 11.14
CA LEU A 160 3.25 -0.32 10.28
C LEU A 160 3.62 -0.21 8.80
N TRP A 161 4.17 0.91 8.37
CA TRP A 161 4.69 1.08 7.01
C TRP A 161 5.73 0.02 6.64
N GLU A 162 6.70 -0.21 7.53
CA GLU A 162 7.77 -1.19 7.29
C GLU A 162 7.26 -2.63 7.33
N SER A 163 6.18 -2.88 8.08
CA SER A 163 5.46 -4.15 8.08
C SER A 163 4.83 -4.42 6.71
N HIS A 164 4.09 -3.45 6.16
CA HIS A 164 3.55 -3.55 4.79
C HIS A 164 4.66 -3.75 3.75
N ARG A 165 5.74 -2.95 3.82
CA ARG A 165 6.89 -3.07 2.91
C ARG A 165 7.52 -4.46 2.97
N SER A 166 7.77 -4.97 4.17
CA SER A 166 8.39 -6.29 4.37
C SER A 166 7.49 -7.40 3.84
N VAL A 167 6.19 -7.35 4.09
CA VAL A 167 5.22 -8.32 3.55
C VAL A 167 5.23 -8.31 2.02
N LEU A 168 5.17 -7.14 1.38
CA LEU A 168 5.25 -7.04 -0.08
C LEU A 168 6.55 -7.63 -0.63
N GLU A 169 7.69 -7.39 0.04
CA GLU A 169 8.99 -7.95 -0.36
C GLU A 169 9.02 -9.48 -0.29
N ILE A 170 8.39 -10.07 0.74
CA ILE A 170 8.33 -11.53 0.97
C ILE A 170 7.46 -12.23 -0.08
N LEU A 171 6.35 -11.60 -0.44
CA LEU A 171 5.32 -12.16 -1.32
C LEU A 171 5.63 -11.99 -2.82
N ARG A 172 6.45 -10.99 -3.21
CA ARG A 172 6.60 -10.54 -4.60
C ARG A 172 6.97 -11.61 -5.63
N THR A 173 7.65 -12.69 -5.23
CA THR A 173 8.19 -13.68 -6.17
C THR A 173 7.30 -14.92 -6.36
N ASN A 174 6.30 -15.15 -5.49
CA ASN A 174 5.53 -16.38 -5.50
C ASN A 174 4.18 -16.19 -6.23
N PRO A 175 3.93 -16.88 -7.35
CA PRO A 175 2.67 -16.74 -8.09
C PRO A 175 1.44 -17.19 -7.28
N LYS A 176 1.58 -18.17 -6.39
CA LYS A 176 0.46 -18.64 -5.53
C LYS A 176 0.02 -17.60 -4.49
N LEU A 177 0.84 -16.58 -4.24
CA LEU A 177 0.60 -15.55 -3.24
C LEU A 177 0.23 -14.20 -3.87
N GLU A 178 -0.09 -14.15 -5.16
CA GLU A 178 -0.42 -12.92 -5.86
C GLU A 178 -1.67 -12.22 -5.30
N ALA A 179 -2.71 -12.99 -4.97
CA ALA A 179 -3.91 -12.45 -4.36
C ALA A 179 -3.60 -11.81 -2.99
N LEU A 180 -2.78 -12.49 -2.18
CA LEU A 180 -2.32 -11.97 -0.89
C LEU A 180 -1.45 -10.72 -1.05
N TYR A 181 -0.59 -10.69 -2.06
CA TYR A 181 0.23 -9.53 -2.41
C TYR A 181 -0.63 -8.32 -2.80
N ALA A 182 -1.64 -8.53 -3.65
CA ALA A 182 -2.59 -7.49 -4.04
C ALA A 182 -3.37 -6.95 -2.83
N MET A 183 -3.87 -7.84 -1.96
CA MET A 183 -4.53 -7.47 -0.71
C MET A 183 -3.61 -6.62 0.19
N ALA A 184 -2.35 -7.04 0.37
CA ALA A 184 -1.38 -6.30 1.18
C ALA A 184 -1.05 -4.93 0.59
N ALA A 185 -0.98 -4.80 -0.74
CA ALA A 185 -0.79 -3.53 -1.44
C ALA A 185 -2.00 -2.59 -1.24
N THR A 186 -3.23 -3.10 -1.41
CA THR A 186 -4.46 -2.35 -1.16
C THR A 186 -4.55 -1.88 0.29
N ARG A 187 -4.20 -2.72 1.27
CA ARG A 187 -4.13 -2.30 2.68
C ARG A 187 -3.09 -1.20 2.90
N ALA A 188 -1.92 -1.31 2.28
CA ALA A 188 -0.88 -0.29 2.38
C ALA A 188 -1.32 1.04 1.76
N PHE A 189 -2.08 1.02 0.67
CA PHE A 189 -2.73 2.22 0.13
C PHE A 189 -3.75 2.79 1.11
N GLY A 190 -4.58 1.94 1.73
CA GLY A 190 -5.53 2.35 2.77
C GLY A 190 -4.85 3.03 3.96
N PHE A 191 -3.73 2.50 4.44
CA PHE A 191 -2.88 3.14 5.45
C PHE A 191 -2.41 4.53 4.97
N CYS A 192 -1.88 4.62 3.75
CA CYS A 192 -1.39 5.91 3.24
C CYS A 192 -2.51 6.95 3.11
N LEU A 193 -3.70 6.52 2.69
CA LEU A 193 -4.86 7.37 2.52
C LEU A 193 -5.43 7.85 3.85
N ALA A 194 -5.63 6.93 4.80
CA ALA A 194 -6.23 7.20 6.11
C ALA A 194 -5.39 8.20 6.92
N TYR A 195 -4.07 8.03 6.90
CA TYR A 195 -3.15 8.85 7.70
C TYR A 195 -2.37 9.89 6.87
N LYS A 196 -2.81 10.16 5.64
CA LYS A 196 -2.24 11.18 4.72
C LYS A 196 -0.71 11.07 4.56
N ARG A 197 -0.20 9.84 4.43
CA ARG A 197 1.24 9.52 4.33
C ARG A 197 1.73 9.60 2.89
N ASN A 198 1.84 10.82 2.36
CA ASN A 198 2.20 11.08 0.96
C ASN A 198 3.61 10.56 0.59
N ALA A 199 4.58 10.64 1.50
CA ALA A 199 5.94 10.18 1.25
C ALA A 199 6.00 8.65 1.11
N GLU A 200 5.32 7.93 2.00
CA GLU A 200 5.19 6.48 1.98
C GLU A 200 4.39 6.01 0.76
N PHE A 201 3.31 6.71 0.39
CA PHE A 201 2.54 6.41 -0.82
C PHE A 201 3.41 6.45 -2.09
N ARG A 202 4.23 7.49 -2.24
CA ARG A 202 5.17 7.61 -3.37
C ARG A 202 6.15 6.43 -3.39
N ARG A 203 6.76 6.12 -2.24
CA ARG A 203 7.67 4.97 -2.11
C ARG A 203 6.96 3.66 -2.44
N LEU A 204 5.70 3.50 -2.04
CA LEU A 204 4.88 2.32 -2.35
C LEU A 204 4.72 2.16 -3.87
N CYS A 205 4.32 3.24 -4.56
CA CYS A 205 4.19 3.22 -6.02
C CYS A 205 5.50 2.79 -6.70
N ASP A 206 6.64 3.33 -6.25
CA ASP A 206 7.95 2.98 -6.80
C ASP A 206 8.33 1.51 -6.54
N ILE A 207 8.06 0.99 -5.34
CA ILE A 207 8.24 -0.44 -5.01
C ILE A 207 7.40 -1.31 -5.94
N LEU A 208 6.12 -0.97 -6.14
CA LEU A 208 5.21 -1.74 -6.98
C LEU A 208 5.64 -1.74 -8.46
N ARG A 209 6.15 -0.62 -8.97
CA ARG A 209 6.75 -0.52 -10.31
C ARG A 209 8.00 -1.38 -10.41
N GLN A 210 8.91 -1.28 -9.44
CA GLN A 210 10.13 -2.08 -9.39
C GLN A 210 9.83 -3.58 -9.35
N HIS A 211 8.85 -4.00 -8.54
CA HIS A 211 8.42 -5.40 -8.49
C HIS A 211 7.88 -5.87 -9.84
N LEU A 212 7.02 -5.09 -10.49
CA LEU A 212 6.48 -5.42 -11.81
C LEU A 212 7.55 -5.49 -12.90
N ALA A 213 8.46 -4.51 -12.93
CA ALA A 213 9.57 -4.49 -13.87
C ALA A 213 10.50 -5.70 -13.68
N ASN A 214 10.75 -6.12 -12.44
CA ASN A 214 11.53 -7.33 -12.16
C ASN A 214 10.80 -8.59 -12.63
N MET A 215 9.47 -8.70 -12.41
CA MET A 215 8.70 -9.84 -12.92
C MET A 215 8.72 -9.91 -14.45
N GLN A 216 8.67 -8.77 -15.13
CA GLN A 216 8.77 -8.70 -16.60
C GLN A 216 10.13 -9.11 -17.17
N LYS A 217 11.21 -9.05 -16.37
CA LYS A 217 12.54 -9.53 -16.78
C LYS A 217 12.64 -11.07 -16.76
N TYR A 218 11.83 -11.75 -15.95
CA TYR A 218 11.89 -13.20 -15.73
C TYR A 218 10.62 -13.91 -16.20
N ARG A 219 10.11 -13.55 -17.40
CA ARG A 219 8.83 -14.05 -17.94
C ARG A 219 8.79 -15.57 -18.10
N ASP A 220 9.91 -16.22 -18.39
CA ASP A 220 9.97 -17.67 -18.61
C ASP A 220 9.53 -18.49 -17.39
N THR A 221 9.63 -17.90 -16.19
CA THR A 221 9.22 -18.54 -14.93
C THR A 221 7.86 -18.10 -14.43
N ARG A 222 7.32 -16.99 -14.95
CA ARG A 222 6.06 -16.40 -14.46
C ARG A 222 5.40 -15.53 -15.53
N ASP A 223 4.25 -15.98 -15.99
CA ASP A 223 3.45 -15.24 -16.96
C ASP A 223 2.47 -14.28 -16.27
N ILE A 224 2.85 -13.01 -16.21
CA ILE A 224 1.99 -11.92 -15.69
C ILE A 224 0.82 -11.56 -16.63
N THR A 225 0.76 -12.18 -17.82
CA THR A 225 -0.35 -11.99 -18.78
C THR A 225 -1.45 -13.05 -18.62
N ALA A 226 -1.24 -14.03 -17.74
CA ALA A 226 -2.30 -14.95 -17.31
C ALA A 226 -3.52 -14.15 -16.78
N PRO A 227 -4.76 -14.54 -17.11
CA PRO A 227 -5.96 -13.73 -16.83
C PRO A 227 -6.09 -13.26 -15.38
N GLU A 228 -5.90 -14.18 -14.43
CA GLU A 228 -6.02 -13.89 -13.00
C GLU A 228 -4.91 -12.95 -12.52
N SER A 229 -3.65 -13.27 -12.85
CA SER A 229 -2.48 -12.46 -12.50
C SER A 229 -2.56 -11.04 -13.06
N TRP A 230 -2.93 -10.93 -14.33
CA TRP A 230 -3.13 -9.66 -15.01
C TRP A 230 -4.24 -8.85 -14.34
N SER A 231 -5.37 -9.47 -14.00
CA SER A 231 -6.48 -8.80 -13.31
C SER A 231 -6.05 -8.25 -11.96
N LEU A 232 -5.32 -9.04 -11.15
CA LEU A 232 -4.82 -8.62 -9.84
C LEU A 232 -3.87 -7.42 -9.94
N HIS A 233 -2.91 -7.48 -10.88
CA HIS A 233 -1.98 -6.37 -11.11
C HIS A 233 -2.69 -5.10 -11.59
N LEU A 234 -3.65 -5.24 -12.50
CA LEU A 234 -4.40 -4.13 -13.04
C LEU A 234 -5.31 -3.49 -11.99
N GLU A 235 -6.05 -4.29 -11.21
CA GLU A 235 -6.89 -3.81 -10.10
C GLU A 235 -6.07 -3.06 -9.05
N THR A 236 -4.88 -3.58 -8.72
CA THR A 236 -3.94 -2.88 -7.82
C THR A 236 -3.55 -1.50 -8.37
N ARG A 237 -3.38 -1.35 -9.69
CA ARG A 237 -3.05 -0.05 -10.31
C ARG A 237 -4.24 0.90 -10.39
N PHE A 238 -5.46 0.40 -10.61
CA PHE A 238 -6.66 1.23 -10.50
C PHE A 238 -6.84 1.77 -9.07
N GLU A 239 -6.58 0.95 -8.07
CA GLU A 239 -6.60 1.39 -6.67
C GLU A 239 -5.50 2.43 -6.37
N GLN A 240 -4.28 2.22 -6.90
CA GLN A 240 -3.20 3.20 -6.83
C GLN A 240 -3.63 4.56 -7.41
N LEU A 241 -4.27 4.56 -8.59
CA LEU A 241 -4.78 5.77 -9.23
C LEU A 241 -5.85 6.45 -8.36
N ARG A 242 -6.80 5.67 -7.82
CA ARG A 242 -7.87 6.19 -6.95
C ARG A 242 -7.28 6.93 -5.75
N VAL A 243 -6.34 6.30 -5.06
CA VAL A 243 -5.70 6.83 -3.85
C VAL A 243 -4.79 8.01 -4.18
N ALA A 244 -4.07 7.97 -5.31
CA ALA A 244 -3.27 9.12 -5.76
C ALA A 244 -4.14 10.37 -5.99
N CYS A 245 -5.33 10.22 -6.59
CA CYS A 245 -6.26 11.33 -6.77
C CYS A 245 -6.83 11.83 -5.43
N GLU A 246 -7.16 10.95 -4.48
CA GLU A 246 -7.69 11.33 -3.16
C GLU A 246 -6.66 11.95 -2.21
N LEU A 247 -5.38 11.66 -2.43
CA LEU A 247 -4.26 12.35 -1.79
C LEU A 247 -3.82 13.59 -2.58
N GLU A 248 -4.49 13.91 -3.69
CA GLU A 248 -4.17 15.03 -4.59
C GLU A 248 -2.70 15.00 -5.08
N MET A 249 -2.13 13.79 -5.17
CA MET A 249 -0.79 13.56 -5.68
C MET A 249 -0.82 13.45 -7.20
N TRP A 250 -1.15 14.56 -7.88
CA TRP A 250 -1.40 14.60 -9.32
C TRP A 250 -0.26 14.05 -10.19
N GLY A 251 1.00 14.28 -9.77
CA GLY A 251 2.16 13.67 -10.43
C GLY A 251 2.17 12.13 -10.34
N GLU A 252 1.80 11.55 -9.19
CA GLU A 252 1.66 10.09 -9.07
C GLU A 252 0.43 9.57 -9.80
N ALA A 253 -0.67 10.32 -9.79
CA ALA A 253 -1.89 9.96 -10.50
C ALA A 253 -1.59 9.80 -12.00
N PHE A 254 -0.86 10.75 -12.59
CA PHE A 254 -0.44 10.68 -14.00
C PHE A 254 0.47 9.47 -14.29
N ARG A 255 1.49 9.21 -13.45
CA ARG A 255 2.33 8.01 -13.60
C ARG A 255 1.53 6.70 -13.45
N SER A 256 0.51 6.69 -12.57
CA SER A 256 -0.36 5.52 -12.38
C SER A 256 -1.25 5.27 -13.59
N VAL A 257 -1.64 6.32 -14.32
CA VAL A 257 -2.36 6.20 -15.59
C VAL A 257 -1.49 5.51 -16.64
N GLU A 258 -0.21 5.89 -16.77
CA GLU A 258 0.75 5.20 -17.65
C GLU A 258 0.91 3.73 -17.26
N ASP A 259 1.04 3.43 -15.96
CA ASP A 259 1.15 2.07 -15.44
C ASP A 259 -0.06 1.20 -15.87
N ILE A 260 -1.28 1.75 -15.79
CA ILE A 260 -2.52 1.09 -16.22
C ILE A 260 -2.50 0.83 -17.74
N GLN A 261 -2.17 1.84 -18.54
CA GLN A 261 -2.15 1.71 -20.00
C GLN A 261 -1.11 0.70 -20.48
N ASN A 262 0.06 0.67 -19.84
CA ASN A 262 1.10 -0.33 -20.10
C ASN A 262 0.61 -1.75 -19.81
N LEU A 263 -0.11 -1.96 -18.70
CA LEU A 263 -0.69 -3.26 -18.37
C LEU A 263 -1.81 -3.67 -19.33
N ILE A 264 -2.68 -2.74 -19.75
CA ILE A 264 -3.74 -3.01 -20.74
C ILE A 264 -3.11 -3.45 -22.08
N SER A 265 -2.10 -2.70 -22.53
CA SER A 265 -1.38 -2.98 -23.78
C SER A 265 -0.66 -4.33 -23.72
N LEU A 266 -0.09 -4.67 -22.56
CA LEU A 266 0.59 -5.94 -22.33
C LEU A 266 -0.38 -7.13 -22.34
N GLY A 267 -1.52 -7.01 -21.65
CA GLY A 267 -2.49 -8.10 -21.53
C GLY A 267 -3.35 -8.31 -22.77
N LYS A 268 -3.39 -7.33 -23.69
CA LYS A 268 -4.24 -7.34 -24.90
C LYS A 268 -5.71 -7.70 -24.61
N ARG A 269 -6.21 -7.29 -23.45
CA ARG A 269 -7.54 -7.60 -22.92
C ARG A 269 -8.22 -6.35 -22.40
N GLN A 270 -9.55 -6.34 -22.46
CA GLN A 270 -10.35 -5.25 -21.93
C GLN A 270 -10.53 -5.40 -20.41
N PRO A 271 -10.30 -4.34 -19.62
CA PRO A 271 -10.55 -4.36 -18.19
C PRO A 271 -12.04 -4.46 -17.85
N LYS A 272 -12.35 -4.76 -16.58
CA LYS A 272 -13.73 -4.73 -16.06
C LYS A 272 -14.35 -3.35 -16.30
N GLN A 273 -15.58 -3.33 -16.80
CA GLN A 273 -16.26 -2.09 -17.22
C GLN A 273 -16.41 -1.08 -16.08
N GLN A 274 -16.72 -1.55 -14.86
CA GLN A 274 -16.84 -0.71 -13.67
C GLN A 274 -15.54 0.04 -13.35
N LEU A 275 -14.38 -0.61 -13.48
CA LEU A 275 -13.08 0.00 -13.25
C LEU A 275 -12.76 1.04 -14.33
N MET A 276 -13.14 0.78 -15.58
CA MET A 276 -12.95 1.73 -16.68
C MET A 276 -13.80 2.99 -16.53
N ALA A 277 -15.04 2.87 -16.04
CA ALA A 277 -15.87 4.04 -15.75
C ALA A 277 -15.21 4.94 -14.69
N ALA A 278 -14.75 4.35 -13.58
CA ALA A 278 -14.04 5.08 -12.53
C ALA A 278 -12.74 5.70 -13.07
N TYR A 279 -11.98 4.99 -13.90
CA TYR A 279 -10.77 5.47 -14.54
C TYR A 279 -11.00 6.71 -15.40
N TYR A 280 -11.99 6.71 -16.29
CA TYR A 280 -12.30 7.88 -17.11
C TYR A 280 -12.75 9.07 -16.25
N SER A 281 -13.51 8.82 -15.17
CA SER A 281 -13.85 9.85 -14.19
C SER A 281 -12.61 10.45 -13.50
N ARG A 282 -11.61 9.63 -13.13
CA ARG A 282 -10.35 10.14 -12.59
C ARG A 282 -9.53 10.91 -13.62
N LEU A 283 -9.56 10.53 -14.89
CA LEU A 283 -8.89 11.29 -15.96
C LEU A 283 -9.46 12.70 -16.13
N THR A 284 -10.78 12.88 -16.01
CA THR A 284 -11.37 14.24 -16.09
C THR A 284 -10.84 15.11 -14.95
N GLN A 285 -10.68 14.57 -13.74
CA GLN A 285 -10.10 15.27 -12.59
C GLN A 285 -8.62 15.66 -12.85
N ILE A 286 -7.80 14.69 -13.27
CA ILE A 286 -6.36 14.91 -13.51
C ILE A 286 -6.13 16.01 -14.56
N PHE A 287 -6.80 15.92 -15.70
CA PHE A 287 -6.61 16.91 -16.77
C PHE A 287 -7.19 18.28 -16.44
N LYS A 288 -8.23 18.35 -15.59
CA LYS A 288 -8.73 19.62 -15.06
C LYS A 288 -7.66 20.33 -14.23
N VAL A 289 -7.05 19.62 -13.28
CA VAL A 289 -6.03 20.19 -12.39
C VAL A 289 -4.73 20.52 -13.14
N SER A 290 -4.39 19.74 -14.16
CA SER A 290 -3.21 19.97 -14.99
C SER A 290 -3.36 21.12 -16.00
N ASN A 291 -4.50 21.83 -15.98
CA ASN A 291 -4.90 22.86 -16.95
C ASN A 291 -4.80 22.40 -18.42
N ALA A 292 -5.03 21.11 -18.65
CA ALA A 292 -4.90 20.47 -19.95
C ALA A 292 -6.28 20.38 -20.63
N GLN A 293 -6.83 21.54 -21.02
CA GLN A 293 -8.26 21.69 -21.37
C GLN A 293 -8.71 20.79 -22.54
N LEU A 294 -7.87 20.61 -23.57
CA LEU A 294 -8.15 19.69 -24.69
C LEU A 294 -8.29 18.24 -24.21
N TYR A 295 -7.40 17.79 -23.33
CA TYR A 295 -7.44 16.43 -22.80
C TYR A 295 -8.54 16.23 -21.76
N HIS A 296 -8.89 17.30 -21.03
CA HIS A 296 -10.03 17.32 -20.13
C HIS A 296 -11.34 17.10 -20.89
N SER A 297 -11.55 17.84 -21.98
CA SER A 297 -12.75 17.69 -22.81
C SER A 297 -12.82 16.32 -23.48
N TYR A 298 -11.68 15.80 -23.96
CA TYR A 298 -11.61 14.45 -24.52
C TYR A 298 -11.89 13.34 -23.48
N ALA A 299 -11.38 13.48 -22.24
CA ALA A 299 -11.67 12.54 -21.16
C ALA A 299 -13.17 12.51 -20.82
N TRP A 300 -13.84 13.68 -20.81
CA TRP A 300 -15.29 13.76 -20.66
C TRP A 300 -16.02 13.05 -21.80
N LEU A 301 -15.61 13.25 -23.04
CA LEU A 301 -16.20 12.57 -24.20
C LEU A 301 -16.07 11.05 -24.08
N LYS A 302 -14.90 10.56 -23.67
CA LYS A 302 -14.68 9.11 -23.42
C LYS A 302 -15.57 8.60 -22.30
N LEU A 303 -15.65 9.30 -21.18
CA LEU A 303 -16.51 8.93 -20.07
C LEU A 303 -17.99 8.89 -20.50
N PHE A 304 -18.46 9.90 -21.22
CA PHE A 304 -19.85 9.96 -21.72
C PHE A 304 -20.18 8.79 -22.65
N ASN A 305 -19.36 8.56 -23.68
CA ASN A 305 -19.58 7.45 -24.61
C ASN A 305 -19.52 6.10 -23.89
N PHE A 306 -18.57 5.93 -22.97
CA PHE A 306 -18.45 4.70 -22.19
C PHE A 306 -19.67 4.46 -21.30
N SER A 307 -20.09 5.46 -20.53
CA SER A 307 -21.28 5.37 -19.67
C SER A 307 -22.54 5.08 -20.48
N ARG A 308 -22.72 5.71 -21.64
CA ARG A 308 -23.87 5.47 -22.51
C ARG A 308 -23.90 4.03 -23.07
N SER A 309 -22.75 3.45 -23.38
CA SER A 309 -22.67 2.09 -23.92
C SER A 309 -22.81 1.00 -22.85
N PHE A 310 -22.30 1.23 -21.64
CA PHE A 310 -22.13 0.16 -20.65
C PHE A 310 -22.91 0.33 -19.34
N ASN A 311 -23.35 1.54 -18.99
CA ASN A 311 -24.14 1.77 -17.78
C ASN A 311 -25.64 1.81 -18.11
N LYS A 312 -26.33 0.70 -17.85
CA LYS A 312 -27.78 0.53 -18.09
C LYS A 312 -28.67 1.33 -17.14
N ASN A 313 -28.12 1.83 -16.03
CA ASN A 313 -28.85 2.56 -15.00
C ASN A 313 -28.71 4.09 -15.15
N LEU A 314 -28.21 4.58 -16.30
CA LEU A 314 -28.08 6.02 -16.53
C LEU A 314 -29.47 6.67 -16.60
N THR A 315 -29.74 7.62 -15.71
CA THR A 315 -30.97 8.41 -15.79
C THR A 315 -30.87 9.47 -16.88
N PRO A 316 -32.00 9.98 -17.41
CA PRO A 316 -31.98 11.10 -18.35
C PRO A 316 -31.26 12.34 -17.80
N ALA A 317 -31.32 12.56 -16.48
CA ALA A 317 -30.61 13.64 -15.80
C ALA A 317 -29.08 13.44 -15.86
N ASP A 318 -28.61 12.22 -15.61
CA ASP A 318 -27.18 11.87 -15.72
C ASP A 318 -26.66 12.07 -17.15
N VAL A 319 -27.44 11.62 -18.15
CA VAL A 319 -27.10 11.83 -19.58
C VAL A 319 -26.95 13.32 -19.87
N SER A 320 -27.92 14.14 -19.43
CA SER A 320 -27.91 15.58 -19.63
C SER A 320 -26.72 16.26 -18.96
N MET A 321 -26.41 15.90 -17.71
CA MET A 321 -25.27 16.42 -16.96
C MET A 321 -23.95 16.10 -17.67
N MET A 322 -23.76 14.85 -18.08
CA MET A 322 -22.53 14.43 -18.75
C MET A 322 -22.41 15.08 -20.14
N ALA A 323 -23.49 15.16 -20.92
CA ALA A 323 -23.49 15.81 -22.23
C ALA A 323 -23.16 17.31 -22.11
N THR A 324 -23.78 18.00 -21.16
CA THR A 324 -23.50 19.42 -20.87
C THR A 324 -22.04 19.61 -20.45
N SER A 325 -21.52 18.73 -19.60
CA SER A 325 -20.11 18.75 -19.17
C SER A 325 -19.14 18.57 -20.35
N VAL A 326 -19.44 17.66 -21.28
CA VAL A 326 -18.66 17.48 -22.51
C VAL A 326 -18.67 18.76 -23.34
N VAL A 327 -19.86 19.32 -23.63
CA VAL A 327 -20.01 20.52 -24.46
C VAL A 327 -19.28 21.71 -23.84
N LEU A 328 -19.52 21.99 -22.56
CA LEU A 328 -18.85 23.10 -21.87
C LEU A 328 -17.34 22.92 -21.83
N ALA A 329 -16.85 21.71 -21.54
CA ALA A 329 -15.42 21.42 -21.57
C ALA A 329 -14.81 21.63 -22.97
N THR A 330 -15.52 21.23 -24.04
CA THR A 330 -15.05 21.44 -25.42
C THR A 330 -15.05 22.91 -25.84
N LEU A 331 -16.08 23.68 -25.47
CA LEU A 331 -16.16 25.11 -25.77
C LEU A 331 -15.15 25.95 -24.97
N SER A 332 -14.72 25.44 -23.82
CA SER A 332 -13.69 26.08 -23.00
C SER A 332 -12.26 25.83 -23.49
N VAL A 333 -12.07 25.05 -24.56
CA VAL A 333 -10.74 24.83 -25.16
C VAL A 333 -10.33 26.08 -25.97
N PRO A 334 -9.20 26.73 -25.66
CA PRO A 334 -8.72 27.89 -26.40
C PRO A 334 -8.43 27.51 -27.85
N ALA A 335 -8.92 28.31 -28.80
CA ALA A 335 -8.75 28.05 -30.24
C ALA A 335 -7.27 28.05 -30.69
N TYR A 336 -6.38 28.71 -29.93
CA TYR A 336 -4.95 28.78 -30.19
C TYR A 336 -4.16 28.69 -28.88
N ASP A 337 -3.63 27.51 -28.60
CA ASP A 337 -2.69 27.34 -27.48
C ASP A 337 -1.24 27.48 -27.98
N ARG A 338 -0.68 28.70 -27.87
CA ARG A 338 0.73 28.98 -28.21
C ARG A 338 1.72 28.20 -27.32
N ALA A 339 1.28 27.62 -26.20
CA ALA A 339 2.16 26.92 -25.26
C ALA A 339 2.55 25.49 -25.71
N LEU A 340 1.85 24.90 -26.69
CA LEU A 340 2.12 23.55 -27.18
C LEU A 340 3.27 23.47 -28.21
N ALA A 341 3.77 24.61 -28.70
CA ALA A 341 4.84 24.64 -29.71
C ALA A 341 6.22 24.18 -29.21
N GLY A 342 6.40 23.89 -27.90
CA GLY A 342 7.72 23.58 -27.34
C GLY A 342 7.80 22.47 -26.28
N ARG A 343 6.69 21.79 -25.91
CA ARG A 343 6.72 20.75 -24.88
C ARG A 343 6.40 19.37 -25.46
N GLY A 344 7.42 18.51 -25.57
CA GLY A 344 7.32 17.11 -26.03
C GLY A 344 6.47 16.16 -25.19
N GLY A 345 5.64 16.66 -24.26
CA GLY A 345 4.71 15.86 -23.45
C GLY A 345 3.40 15.48 -24.16
N GLY A 346 3.07 16.12 -25.30
CA GLY A 346 1.80 15.89 -26.02
C GLY A 346 1.63 14.47 -26.58
N LEU A 347 2.71 13.81 -27.00
CA LEU A 347 2.65 12.45 -27.57
C LEU A 347 2.24 11.39 -26.56
N LEU A 348 2.65 11.53 -25.30
CA LEU A 348 2.36 10.55 -24.25
C LEU A 348 0.87 10.58 -23.87
N VAL A 349 0.29 11.79 -23.78
CA VAL A 349 -1.12 11.99 -23.42
C VAL A 349 -2.07 11.52 -24.54
N ILE A 350 -1.66 11.65 -25.80
CA ILE A 350 -2.37 11.11 -26.96
C ILE A 350 -2.48 9.58 -26.88
N SER A 351 -1.39 8.89 -26.52
CA SER A 351 -1.41 7.43 -26.33
C SER A 351 -2.26 7.00 -25.13
N ILE A 352 -2.21 7.75 -24.02
CA ILE A 352 -3.00 7.51 -22.80
C ILE A 352 -4.52 7.60 -23.03
N GLY A 353 -4.94 8.49 -23.94
CA GLY A 353 -6.34 8.63 -24.35
C GLY A 353 -6.81 7.61 -25.40
N GLY A 354 -5.94 6.72 -25.86
CA GLY A 354 -6.22 5.81 -26.98
C GLY A 354 -6.37 6.53 -28.33
N LEU A 355 -5.75 7.71 -28.51
CA LEU A 355 -5.68 8.39 -29.80
C LEU A 355 -4.47 7.83 -30.56
N SER A 356 -4.70 7.09 -31.64
CA SER A 356 -3.66 6.86 -32.65
C SER A 356 -3.60 8.08 -33.58
N GLY A 357 -3.01 9.17 -33.10
CA GLY A 357 -2.66 10.31 -33.95
C GLY A 357 -1.50 9.90 -34.86
N GLY A 358 -1.75 9.75 -36.16
CA GLY A 358 -0.74 9.35 -37.13
C GLY A 358 0.51 10.23 -37.06
N ARG A 359 1.69 9.59 -37.13
CA ARG A 359 2.96 10.26 -37.38
C ARG A 359 2.81 11.09 -38.65
N ARG A 360 2.63 12.41 -38.53
CA ARG A 360 3.06 13.29 -39.61
C ARG A 360 4.56 13.43 -39.46
N GLN A 361 5.25 12.69 -40.32
CA GLN A 361 6.64 12.95 -40.67
C GLN A 361 6.75 14.42 -41.09
N LEU A 362 7.64 15.16 -40.43
CA LEU A 362 8.46 16.13 -41.13
C LEU A 362 9.80 15.44 -41.40
#